data_AF-A0A353F194-F1
#
_entry.id   AF-A0A353F194-F1
#
_cell.length_a   1.000
_cell.length_b   1.000
_cell.length_c   1.000
_cell.angle_alpha   90.00
_cell.angle_beta   90.00
_cell.angle_gamma   90.00
#
_symmetry.space_group_name_H-M   'P 1'
#
loop_
_entity.id
_entity.type
_entity.pdbx_description
1 polymer ?
#
loop_
_entity_poly.entity_id
_entity_poly.type
_entity_poly.pdbx_seq_one_letter_code
_entity_poly.pdbx_strand_id
1 'polypeptide(L)'
;MALDLTSFFKDPDWFHRFDEHVLAQGKKLSSPRFLSALNLEKVDDGYLLTGSCDDHDVEINLWPESDSRWEFDSSCTCEFGSFCPHAAAALLRASRPNTLARLMRGGGTTGSPAQLQKEETVILKDDKIYKPTFHLEVAEEPARARVVQLLLQALKMKQRDTWLVARPTVHYGFHT
;
A
#
# COMPACT_ATOMS: atom_id res chain seq x y z
N MET A 1 -5.29 16.05 20.08
CA MET A 1 -6.38 16.41 19.14
C MET A 1 -6.23 15.48 17.95
N ALA A 2 -7.29 14.86 17.45
CA ALA A 2 -7.15 13.98 16.29
C ALA A 2 -6.64 14.79 15.09
N LEU A 3 -5.53 14.37 14.49
CA LEU A 3 -4.99 14.97 13.28
C LEU A 3 -6.06 14.93 12.18
N ASP A 4 -6.30 16.07 11.54
CA ASP A 4 -7.25 16.16 10.44
C ASP A 4 -6.61 15.63 9.16
N LEU A 5 -7.14 14.54 8.59
CA LEU A 5 -6.64 13.99 7.31
C LEU A 5 -6.74 15.03 6.18
N THR A 6 -7.65 16.01 6.26
CA THR A 6 -7.72 17.03 5.22
C THR A 6 -6.49 17.93 5.17
N SER A 7 -5.69 18.01 6.24
CA SER A 7 -4.42 18.74 6.21
C SER A 7 -3.41 18.07 5.28
N PHE A 8 -3.30 16.73 5.34
CA PHE A 8 -2.43 15.94 4.46
C PHE A 8 -2.71 16.21 2.98
N PHE A 9 -3.98 16.19 2.56
CA PHE A 9 -4.34 16.38 1.15
C PHE A 9 -4.22 17.84 0.67
N LYS A 10 -4.17 18.81 1.59
CA LYS A 10 -3.95 20.23 1.29
C LYS A 10 -2.46 20.58 1.24
N ASP A 11 -1.64 19.84 1.98
CA ASP A 11 -0.20 20.03 2.01
C ASP A 11 0.45 19.45 0.74
N PRO A 12 1.27 20.22 0.01
CA PRO A 12 2.04 19.67 -1.10
C PRO A 12 3.24 18.80 -0.68
N ASP A 13 3.58 18.67 0.61
CA ASP A 13 4.79 17.95 1.03
C ASP A 13 4.83 16.49 0.53
N TRP A 14 3.67 15.82 0.45
CA TRP A 14 3.59 14.45 -0.05
C TRP A 14 4.00 14.31 -1.52
N PHE A 15 3.98 15.39 -2.33
CA PHE A 15 4.46 15.34 -3.71
C PHE A 15 5.94 15.00 -3.80
N HIS A 16 6.75 15.41 -2.81
CA HIS A 16 8.19 15.18 -2.80
C HIS A 16 8.57 13.69 -2.66
N ARG A 17 7.61 12.84 -2.28
CA ARG A 17 7.76 11.39 -2.23
C ARG A 17 7.77 10.73 -3.62
N PHE A 18 7.37 11.46 -4.65
CA PHE A 18 7.28 10.96 -6.03
C PHE A 18 8.24 11.73 -6.93
N ASP A 19 8.82 11.01 -7.90
CA ASP A 19 9.54 11.65 -8.99
C ASP A 19 8.60 12.51 -9.86
N GLU A 20 9.12 13.59 -10.42
CA GLU A 20 8.35 14.52 -11.28
C GLU A 20 7.67 13.79 -12.45
N HIS A 21 8.37 12.84 -13.07
CA HIS A 21 7.84 12.03 -14.17
C HIS A 21 6.66 11.16 -13.73
N VAL A 22 6.73 10.60 -12.51
CA VAL A 22 5.67 9.79 -11.92
C VAL A 22 4.45 10.66 -11.64
N LEU A 23 4.64 11.86 -11.09
CA LEU A 23 3.55 12.82 -10.86
C LEU A 23 2.89 13.26 -12.18
N ALA A 24 3.67 13.53 -13.22
CA ALA A 24 3.16 13.91 -14.52
C ALA A 24 2.31 12.81 -15.16
N GLN A 25 2.73 11.54 -15.06
CA GLN A 25 1.96 10.39 -15.52
C GLN A 25 0.72 10.15 -14.65
N GLY A 26 0.87 10.18 -13.32
CA GLY A 26 -0.22 10.04 -12.37
C GLY A 26 -1.32 11.09 -12.57
N LYS A 27 -0.95 12.32 -12.95
CA LYS A 27 -1.92 13.36 -13.31
C LYS A 27 -2.81 12.96 -14.49
N LYS A 28 -2.26 12.30 -15.51
CA LYS A 28 -3.03 11.79 -16.66
C LYS A 28 -3.97 10.66 -16.24
N LEU A 29 -3.48 9.76 -15.39
CA LEU A 29 -4.21 8.60 -14.87
C LEU A 29 -5.28 8.95 -13.82
N SER A 30 -5.18 10.12 -13.16
CA SER A 30 -6.16 10.57 -12.14
C SER A 30 -7.58 10.84 -12.68
N SER A 31 -7.75 10.79 -14.00
CA SER A 31 -9.03 10.90 -14.68
C SER A 31 -9.97 9.73 -14.32
N PRO A 32 -11.30 9.94 -14.19
CA PRO A 32 -12.23 8.85 -13.90
C PRO A 32 -12.29 7.78 -15.00
N ARG A 33 -11.69 8.05 -16.16
CA ARG A 33 -11.53 7.07 -17.24
C ARG A 33 -10.57 5.93 -16.88
N PHE A 34 -9.53 6.23 -16.13
CA PHE A 34 -8.47 5.27 -15.80
C PHE A 34 -8.54 4.85 -14.34
N LEU A 35 -8.88 5.79 -13.44
CA LEU A 35 -9.01 5.54 -12.02
C LEU A 35 -10.49 5.38 -11.63
N SER A 36 -10.83 4.17 -11.23
CA SER A 36 -12.13 3.74 -10.75
C SER A 36 -12.02 3.15 -9.34
N ALA A 37 -13.14 2.72 -8.76
CA ALA A 37 -13.18 2.04 -7.47
C ALA A 37 -12.55 2.81 -6.28
N LEU A 38 -12.34 4.13 -6.40
CA LEU A 38 -11.64 4.90 -5.38
C LEU A 38 -12.47 4.98 -4.09
N ASN A 39 -11.93 4.45 -3.00
CA ASN A 39 -12.55 4.39 -1.69
C ASN A 39 -11.57 4.76 -0.58
N LEU A 40 -12.08 5.37 0.49
CA LEU A 40 -11.30 5.75 1.66
C LEU A 40 -11.96 5.12 2.88
N GLU A 41 -11.24 4.21 3.52
CA GLU A 41 -11.67 3.52 4.72
C GLU A 41 -10.88 4.03 5.92
N LYS A 42 -11.55 4.19 7.06
CA LYS A 42 -10.88 4.48 8.32
C LYS A 42 -10.48 3.16 8.96
N VAL A 43 -9.19 3.00 9.25
CA VAL A 43 -8.60 1.80 9.86
C VAL A 43 -7.91 2.23 11.15
N ASP A 44 -8.01 1.46 12.24
CA ASP A 44 -7.38 1.71 13.55
C ASP A 44 -7.03 3.19 13.82
N ASP A 45 -5.75 3.56 13.65
CA ASP A 45 -5.19 4.90 13.90
C ASP A 45 -4.97 5.74 12.62
N GLY A 46 -5.46 5.31 11.47
CA GLY A 46 -5.20 5.92 10.17
C GLY A 46 -6.32 5.74 9.14
N TYR A 47 -5.91 5.72 7.88
CA TYR A 47 -6.81 5.55 6.73
C TYR A 47 -6.17 4.68 5.67
N LEU A 48 -7.02 3.89 5.00
CA LEU A 48 -6.66 3.11 3.84
C LEU A 48 -7.39 3.69 2.62
N LEU A 49 -6.64 4.20 1.65
CA LEU A 49 -7.17 4.64 0.36
C LEU A 49 -6.93 3.53 -0.64
N THR A 50 -7.99 2.96 -1.19
CA THR A 50 -7.94 1.93 -2.23
C THR A 50 -8.49 2.46 -3.53
N GLY A 51 -8.04 1.90 -4.65
CA GLY A 51 -8.61 2.17 -5.96
C GLY A 51 -8.07 1.23 -7.02
N SER A 52 -8.67 1.29 -8.21
CA SER A 52 -8.21 0.53 -9.37
C SER A 52 -7.91 1.48 -10.51
N CYS A 53 -6.68 1.45 -11.01
CA CYS A 53 -6.14 2.37 -11.99
C CYS A 53 -5.53 1.61 -13.17
N ASP A 54 -6.12 1.73 -14.36
CA ASP A 54 -5.61 1.10 -15.59
C ASP A 54 -5.30 -0.40 -15.39
N ASP A 55 -6.30 -1.14 -14.87
CA ASP A 55 -6.24 -2.57 -14.53
C ASP A 55 -5.24 -2.96 -13.41
N HIS A 56 -4.73 -1.98 -12.66
CA HIS A 56 -3.89 -2.22 -11.49
C HIS A 56 -4.58 -1.76 -10.21
N ASP A 57 -4.59 -2.63 -9.21
CA ASP A 57 -5.09 -2.28 -7.89
C ASP A 57 -4.02 -1.51 -7.13
N VAL A 58 -4.46 -0.48 -6.42
CA VAL A 58 -3.60 0.43 -5.68
C VAL A 58 -4.14 0.61 -4.26
N GLU A 59 -3.23 0.54 -3.30
CA GLU A 59 -3.53 0.72 -1.90
C GLU A 59 -2.56 1.73 -1.31
N ILE A 60 -3.07 2.64 -0.49
CA ILE A 60 -2.29 3.68 0.16
C ILE A 60 -2.69 3.71 1.63
N ASN A 61 -1.74 3.34 2.47
CA ASN A 61 -1.86 3.37 3.92
C ASN A 61 -1.41 4.73 4.41
N LEU A 62 -2.29 5.44 5.13
CA LEU A 62 -2.00 6.75 5.73
C LEU A 62 -2.08 6.62 7.25
N TRP A 63 -1.04 7.06 7.96
CA TRP A 63 -1.01 7.03 9.42
C TRP A 63 -0.36 8.31 9.99
N PRO A 64 -0.73 8.72 11.21
CA PRO A 64 -0.04 9.79 11.91
C PRO A 64 1.32 9.28 12.39
N GLU A 65 2.41 9.91 11.95
CA GLU A 65 3.76 9.61 12.47
C GLU A 65 4.02 10.31 13.82
N SER A 66 3.40 11.48 14.00
CA SER A 66 3.45 12.30 15.22
C SER A 66 2.17 13.12 15.33
N ASP A 67 1.98 13.88 16.42
CA ASP A 67 0.81 14.76 16.64
C ASP A 67 0.61 15.84 15.56
N SER A 68 1.58 16.04 14.67
CA SER A 68 1.56 17.10 13.65
C SER A 68 1.75 16.62 12.21
N ARG A 69 2.07 15.35 11.95
CA ARG A 69 2.48 14.90 10.61
C ARG A 69 1.83 13.57 10.23
N TRP A 70 1.25 13.55 9.03
CA TRP A 70 0.80 12.35 8.35
C TRP A 70 1.96 11.77 7.52
N GLU A 71 2.11 10.47 7.56
CA GLU A 71 3.00 9.71 6.67
C GLU A 71 2.15 8.70 5.88
N PHE A 72 2.69 8.21 4.77
CA PHE A 72 2.01 7.20 3.97
C PHE A 72 2.99 6.25 3.28
N ASP A 73 2.49 5.07 2.97
CA ASP A 73 3.12 4.14 2.05
C ASP A 73 2.10 3.66 1.02
N SER A 74 2.60 3.26 -0.15
CA SER A 74 1.75 2.81 -1.26
C SER A 74 2.21 1.47 -1.79
N SER A 75 1.24 0.66 -2.18
CA SER A 75 1.46 -0.60 -2.89
C SER A 75 0.58 -0.60 -4.15
N CYS A 76 1.05 -1.30 -5.18
CA CYS A 76 0.34 -1.44 -6.43
C CYS A 76 0.67 -2.78 -7.07
N THR A 77 -0.26 -3.36 -7.82
CA THR A 77 -0.03 -4.59 -8.58
C THR A 77 0.81 -4.40 -9.84
N CYS A 78 1.18 -3.16 -10.19
CA CYS A 78 2.03 -2.88 -11.34
C CYS A 78 3.51 -3.24 -11.09
N GLU A 79 4.31 -3.29 -12.16
CA GLU A 79 5.74 -3.64 -12.09
C GLU A 79 6.58 -2.69 -11.22
N PHE A 80 6.15 -1.44 -11.04
CA PHE A 80 6.82 -0.48 -10.16
C PHE A 80 6.57 -0.77 -8.67
N GLY A 81 5.41 -1.34 -8.32
CA GLY A 81 4.99 -1.50 -6.93
C GLY A 81 4.70 -0.16 -6.25
N SER A 82 5.55 0.22 -5.29
CA SER A 82 5.38 1.40 -4.45
C SER A 82 5.74 2.70 -5.16
N PHE A 83 5.08 3.80 -4.78
CA PHE A 83 5.31 5.15 -5.30
C PHE A 83 5.23 5.24 -6.83
N CYS A 84 4.36 4.43 -7.44
CA CYS A 84 4.16 4.37 -8.88
C CYS A 84 3.18 5.44 -9.41
N PRO A 85 3.04 5.59 -10.75
CA PRO A 85 2.08 6.53 -11.33
C PRO A 85 0.63 6.27 -10.93
N HIS A 86 0.23 5.02 -10.67
CA HIS A 86 -1.11 4.66 -10.19
C HIS A 86 -1.37 5.17 -8.77
N ALA A 87 -0.39 5.02 -7.87
CA ALA A 87 -0.48 5.53 -6.50
C ALA A 87 -0.55 7.07 -6.49
N ALA A 88 0.30 7.73 -7.30
CA ALA A 88 0.22 9.17 -7.50
C ALA A 88 -1.15 9.60 -8.04
N ALA A 89 -1.73 8.84 -8.99
CA ALA A 89 -3.04 9.13 -9.56
C ALA A 89 -4.16 9.07 -8.51
N ALA A 90 -4.13 8.07 -7.62
CA ALA A 90 -5.08 7.91 -6.54
C ALA A 90 -5.02 9.09 -5.56
N LEU A 91 -3.82 9.47 -5.09
CA LEU A 91 -3.64 10.64 -4.21
C LEU A 91 -4.06 11.95 -4.88
N LEU A 92 -3.66 12.17 -6.15
CA LEU A 92 -4.05 13.35 -6.93
C LEU A 92 -5.56 13.45 -7.14
N ARG A 93 -6.26 12.31 -7.23
CA ARG A 93 -7.71 12.30 -7.36
C ARG A 93 -8.39 12.53 -6.02
N ALA A 94 -7.89 11.88 -4.97
CA ALA A 94 -8.38 12.01 -3.60
C ALA A 94 -8.22 13.45 -3.07
N SER A 95 -7.14 14.15 -3.43
CA SER A 95 -6.89 15.54 -3.00
C SER A 95 -7.86 16.58 -3.58
N ARG A 96 -8.64 16.24 -4.61
CA ARG A 96 -9.60 17.19 -5.20
C ARG A 96 -10.72 17.46 -4.19
N PRO A 97 -11.11 18.73 -3.93
CA PRO A 97 -12.03 19.08 -2.85
C PRO A 97 -13.35 18.29 -2.85
N ASN A 98 -13.98 18.14 -4.02
CA ASN A 98 -15.23 17.38 -4.16
C ASN A 98 -15.04 15.88 -3.95
N THR A 99 -13.92 15.31 -4.42
CA THR A 99 -13.60 13.90 -4.21
C THR A 99 -13.30 13.65 -2.74
N LEU A 100 -12.44 14.46 -2.11
CA LEU A 100 -12.07 14.35 -0.71
C LEU A 100 -13.30 14.42 0.19
N ALA A 101 -14.15 15.43 -0.01
CA ALA A 101 -15.37 15.59 0.77
C ALA A 101 -16.32 14.39 0.62
N ARG A 102 -16.36 13.77 -0.56
CA ARG A 102 -17.15 12.57 -0.81
C ARG A 102 -16.55 11.34 -0.10
N LEU A 103 -15.23 11.13 -0.23
CA LEU A 103 -14.49 10.04 0.40
C LEU A 103 -14.59 10.11 1.94
N MET A 104 -14.43 11.29 2.53
CA MET A 104 -14.55 11.51 3.98
C MET A 104 -15.97 11.23 4.52
N ARG A 105 -16.99 11.23 3.67
CA ARG A 105 -18.37 10.84 4.04
C ARG A 105 -18.65 9.35 3.82
N GLY A 106 -17.64 8.55 3.45
CA GLY A 106 -17.79 7.14 3.08
C GLY A 106 -18.35 6.92 1.66
N GLY A 107 -18.40 7.97 0.83
CA GLY A 107 -18.92 7.92 -0.54
C GLY A 107 -17.89 7.44 -1.56
N GLY A 108 -17.39 6.21 -1.40
CA GLY A 108 -16.56 5.56 -2.43
C GLY A 108 -17.33 5.39 -3.75
N THR A 109 -16.61 5.43 -4.88
CA THR A 109 -17.20 4.95 -6.14
C THR A 109 -17.09 3.45 -6.12
N THR A 110 -18.17 2.72 -5.87
CA THR A 110 -18.15 1.26 -5.91
C THR A 110 -17.80 0.80 -7.32
N GLY A 111 -16.59 0.29 -7.50
CA GLY A 111 -16.28 -0.61 -8.60
C GLY A 111 -16.97 -1.95 -8.33
N SER A 112 -17.49 -2.58 -9.38
CA SER A 112 -18.12 -3.90 -9.32
C SER A 112 -17.31 -4.87 -8.44
N PRO A 113 -17.93 -5.71 -7.60
CA PRO A 113 -17.23 -6.73 -6.84
C PRO A 113 -16.79 -7.82 -7.81
N ALA A 114 -15.69 -7.60 -8.54
CA ALA A 114 -14.80 -8.69 -8.87
C ALA A 114 -14.05 -9.02 -7.56
N GLN A 115 -14.81 -9.61 -6.62
CA GLN A 115 -14.28 -10.30 -5.48
C GLN A 115 -13.29 -11.33 -6.02
N LEU A 116 -12.00 -11.01 -5.95
CA LEU A 116 -11.11 -11.93 -5.24
C LEU A 116 -11.90 -12.37 -4.02
N GLN A 117 -12.31 -13.64 -4.02
CA GLN A 117 -12.83 -14.31 -2.84
C GLN A 117 -11.69 -14.30 -1.81
N LYS A 118 -11.47 -13.16 -1.17
CA LYS A 118 -10.92 -13.12 0.17
C LYS A 118 -12.09 -13.63 0.98
N GLU A 119 -12.04 -14.91 1.35
CA GLU A 119 -12.88 -15.43 2.42
C GLU A 119 -12.83 -14.38 3.54
N GLU A 120 -13.96 -13.70 3.75
CA GLU A 120 -14.18 -12.93 4.97
C GLU A 120 -14.21 -13.97 6.08
N THR A 121 -13.02 -14.34 6.55
CA THR A 121 -12.89 -14.81 7.91
C THR A 121 -13.43 -13.67 8.75
N VAL A 122 -14.57 -13.92 9.40
CA VAL A 122 -15.13 -13.01 10.39
C VAL A 122 -14.04 -12.83 11.45
N ILE A 123 -13.28 -11.74 11.35
CA ILE A 123 -12.27 -11.39 12.34
C ILE A 123 -13.08 -10.92 13.55
N LEU A 124 -13.42 -11.87 14.42
CA LEU A 124 -13.84 -11.57 15.77
C LEU A 124 -12.70 -10.76 16.39
N LYS A 125 -12.97 -9.51 16.76
CA LYS A 125 -12.02 -8.70 17.51
C LYS A 125 -11.72 -9.45 18.81
N ASP A 126 -10.54 -10.04 18.86
CA ASP A 126 -10.03 -10.68 20.05
C ASP A 126 -9.33 -9.64 20.89
N ASP A 127 -9.98 -9.19 21.97
CA ASP A 127 -9.42 -8.22 22.91
C ASP A 127 -8.28 -8.79 23.77
N LYS A 128 -7.85 -10.04 23.51
CA LYS A 128 -6.71 -10.64 24.20
C LYS A 128 -5.39 -10.05 23.71
N ILE A 129 -4.60 -9.62 24.68
CA ILE A 129 -3.19 -9.28 24.47
C ILE A 129 -2.40 -10.58 24.32
N TYR A 130 -2.01 -10.89 23.08
CA TYR A 130 -1.18 -12.05 22.77
C TYR A 130 0.30 -11.78 23.01
N LYS A 131 0.99 -12.75 23.62
CA LYS A 131 2.45 -12.71 23.72
C LYS A 131 3.06 -13.03 22.35
N PRO A 132 3.91 -12.16 21.77
CA PRO A 132 4.52 -12.43 20.49
C PRO A 132 5.49 -13.61 20.58
N THR A 133 5.43 -14.49 19.60
CA THR A 133 6.45 -15.53 19.39
C THR A 133 7.16 -15.28 18.07
N PHE A 134 8.48 -15.21 18.10
CA PHE A 134 9.30 -14.93 16.93
C PHE A 134 9.84 -16.23 16.37
N HIS A 135 9.64 -16.43 15.07
CA HIS A 135 10.11 -17.58 14.33
C HIS A 135 11.00 -17.11 13.17
N LEU A 136 11.99 -17.93 12.84
CA LEU A 136 12.84 -17.71 11.67
C LEU A 136 12.84 -18.99 10.87
N GLU A 137 12.13 -18.99 9.75
CA GLU A 137 12.20 -20.08 8.79
C GLU A 137 13.44 -19.90 7.92
N VAL A 138 14.26 -20.95 7.80
CA VAL A 138 15.43 -20.94 6.92
C VAL A 138 15.22 -22.00 5.85
N ALA A 139 15.15 -21.56 4.60
CA ALA A 139 14.92 -22.41 3.44
C ALA A 139 16.02 -22.23 2.39
N GLU A 140 16.35 -23.30 1.69
CA GLU A 140 17.21 -23.26 0.50
C GLU A 140 16.34 -23.17 -0.74
N GLU A 141 16.57 -22.15 -1.56
CA GLU A 141 15.74 -21.87 -2.73
C GLU A 141 16.57 -21.72 -4.00
N PRO A 142 15.98 -21.97 -5.19
CA PRO A 142 16.67 -21.72 -6.45
C PRO A 142 16.97 -20.23 -6.63
N ALA A 143 18.21 -19.89 -6.95
CA ALA A 143 18.64 -18.50 -7.16
C ALA A 143 18.31 -17.97 -8.58
N ARG A 144 17.46 -18.67 -9.34
CA ARG A 144 17.18 -18.39 -10.76
C ARG A 144 16.34 -17.14 -11.02
N ALA A 145 15.66 -16.61 -9.99
CA ALA A 145 14.83 -15.42 -10.15
C ALA A 145 15.70 -14.18 -10.46
N ARG A 146 15.25 -13.35 -11.40
CA ARG A 146 16.00 -12.16 -11.84
C ARG A 146 16.39 -11.23 -10.68
N VAL A 147 15.48 -11.01 -9.74
CA VAL A 147 15.72 -10.20 -8.54
C VAL A 147 16.83 -10.78 -7.67
N VAL A 148 16.84 -12.10 -7.48
CA VAL A 148 17.86 -12.81 -6.69
C VAL A 148 19.22 -12.74 -7.38
N GLN A 149 19.27 -12.90 -8.71
CA GLN A 149 20.50 -12.74 -9.49
C GLN A 149 21.09 -11.33 -9.38
N LEU A 150 20.24 -10.29 -9.43
CA LEU A 150 20.68 -8.90 -9.24
C LEU A 150 21.21 -8.66 -7.82
N LEU A 151 20.56 -9.22 -6.80
CA LEU A 151 21.03 -9.15 -5.41
C LEU A 151 22.39 -9.84 -5.24
N LEU A 152 22.55 -11.06 -5.77
CA LEU A 152 23.83 -11.80 -5.72
C LEU A 152 24.95 -11.04 -6.42
N GLN A 153 24.65 -10.38 -7.55
CA GLN A 153 25.59 -9.52 -8.26
C GLN A 153 26.00 -8.30 -7.41
N ALA A 154 25.03 -7.62 -6.78
CA ALA A 154 25.30 -6.48 -5.89
C ALA A 154 26.18 -6.89 -4.70
N LEU A 155 25.96 -8.08 -4.15
CA LEU A 155 26.74 -8.66 -3.06
C LEU A 155 28.12 -9.21 -3.50
N LYS A 156 28.48 -9.08 -4.78
CA LYS A 156 29.72 -9.61 -5.38
C LYS A 156 29.90 -11.12 -5.13
N MET A 157 28.79 -11.83 -4.99
CA MET A 157 28.79 -13.28 -4.84
C MET A 157 28.92 -13.94 -6.21
N LYS A 158 29.67 -15.04 -6.29
CA LYS A 158 29.66 -15.89 -7.49
C LYS A 158 28.22 -16.37 -7.74
N GLN A 159 27.84 -16.53 -9.01
CA GLN A 159 26.58 -17.18 -9.35
C GLN A 159 26.51 -18.54 -8.64
N ARG A 160 25.41 -18.74 -7.90
CA ARG A 160 25.06 -19.98 -7.23
C ARG A 160 23.73 -20.45 -7.79
N ASP A 161 23.55 -21.76 -7.83
CA ASP A 161 22.30 -22.37 -8.27
C ASP A 161 21.20 -22.23 -7.21
N THR A 162 21.61 -22.19 -5.93
CA THR A 162 20.75 -22.03 -4.76
C THR A 162 21.23 -20.91 -3.84
N TRP A 163 20.30 -20.39 -3.04
CA TRP A 163 20.57 -19.41 -1.99
C TRP A 163 19.76 -19.74 -0.74
N LEU A 164 20.26 -19.29 0.41
CA LEU A 164 19.58 -19.44 1.69
C LEU A 164 18.72 -18.21 1.95
N VAL A 165 17.44 -18.44 2.20
CA VAL A 165 16.46 -17.42 2.55
C VAL A 165 16.08 -17.60 4.01
N ALA A 166 16.15 -16.52 4.78
CA ALA A 166 15.68 -16.47 6.15
C ALA A 166 14.42 -15.59 6.21
N ARG A 167 13.28 -16.17 6.56
CA ARG A 167 11.98 -15.50 6.66
C ARG A 167 11.62 -15.32 8.12
N PRO A 168 11.75 -14.11 8.67
CA PRO A 168 11.28 -13.84 10.03
C PRO A 168 9.75 -13.77 10.01
N THR A 169 9.10 -14.49 10.92
CA THR A 169 7.67 -14.37 11.18
C THR A 169 7.43 -14.10 12.65
N VAL A 170 6.34 -13.38 12.95
CA VAL A 170 5.88 -13.13 14.32
C VAL A 170 4.46 -13.65 14.44
N HIS A 171 4.23 -14.52 15.41
CA HIS A 171 2.91 -15.11 15.66
C HIS A 171 2.33 -14.49 16.93
N TYR A 172 1.07 -14.07 16.84
CA TYR A 172 0.28 -13.57 17.96
C TYR A 172 -0.85 -14.58 18.21
N GLY A 173 -0.64 -15.47 19.19
CA GLY A 173 -1.61 -16.54 19.47
C GLY A 173 -1.68 -17.58 18.35
N PHE A 174 -2.89 -17.92 17.90
CA PHE A 174 -3.13 -18.90 16.84
C PHE A 174 -3.18 -18.29 15.43
N HIS A 175 -2.89 -16.99 15.31
CA HIS A 175 -2.86 -16.31 14.02
C HIS A 175 -1.46 -16.46 13.42
N THR A 176 -1.40 -17.17 12.29
CA THR A 176 -0.23 -17.31 11.40
C THR A 176 -0.24 -16.25 10.32
#